data_AF-A0A535Y209-F1
#
_entry.id   AF-A0A535Y209-F1
#
_cell.length_a   1.000
_cell.length_b   1.000
_cell.length_c   1.000
_cell.angle_alpha   90.00
_cell.angle_beta   90.00
_cell.angle_gamma   90.00
#
_symmetry.space_group_name_H-M   'P 1'
#
loop_
_entity.id
_entity.type
_entity.pdbx_description
1 polymer ?
#
loop_
_entity_poly.entity_id
_entity_poly.type
_entity_poly.pdbx_seq_one_letter_code
_entity_poly.pdbx_strand_id
1 'polypeptide(L)'
;MCAGSWPRTATGTTSAEPTRRGPWQPTAFLLPCTPPTRRAHMVPNGYQALRFRYLDDAVALARHDALIMENLSGELAADRALNGGEQISLGGDVTIEVIHTPGHSPGSVSFVLSGLDWAFTGDSVQVCGSPGVPLYVDPVAYAASQKL
;
A
#
# COMPACT_ATOMS: atom_id res chain seq x y z
N MET A 1 -41.09 -19.82 -16.57
CA MET A 1 -42.05 -18.70 -16.54
C MET A 1 -43.14 -19.05 -15.54
N CYS A 2 -43.23 -18.29 -14.45
CA CYS A 2 -44.47 -17.96 -13.72
C CYS A 2 -44.09 -16.87 -12.72
N ALA A 3 -44.58 -15.67 -13.00
CA ALA A 3 -44.36 -14.45 -12.22
C ALA A 3 -45.39 -14.38 -11.09
N GLY A 4 -44.95 -13.98 -9.90
CA GLY A 4 -45.82 -13.57 -8.79
C GLY A 4 -45.51 -12.13 -8.43
N SER A 5 -46.43 -11.23 -8.74
CA SER A 5 -46.43 -9.83 -8.34
C SER A 5 -47.08 -9.66 -6.97
N TRP A 6 -46.47 -8.84 -6.11
CA TRP A 6 -47.07 -8.33 -4.88
C TRP A 6 -46.92 -6.80 -4.82
N PRO A 7 -47.86 -6.07 -4.18
CA PRO A 7 -48.01 -4.63 -4.34
C PRO A 7 -47.03 -3.84 -3.48
N ARG A 8 -46.50 -2.75 -4.05
CA ARG A 8 -45.71 -1.73 -3.33
C ARG A 8 -46.65 -0.78 -2.60
N THR A 9 -46.73 -0.87 -1.29
CA THR A 9 -47.17 0.24 -0.44
C THR A 9 -45.96 1.08 -0.05
N ALA A 10 -45.93 2.31 -0.57
CA ALA A 10 -44.96 3.32 -0.20
C ALA A 10 -45.23 3.81 1.22
N THR A 11 -44.25 3.65 2.12
CA THR A 11 -44.18 4.44 3.35
C THR A 11 -42.82 5.13 3.34
N GLY A 12 -42.86 6.44 3.20
CA GLY A 12 -41.69 7.30 3.18
C GLY A 12 -40.99 7.27 4.53
N THR A 13 -39.71 6.93 4.50
CA THR A 13 -38.75 7.34 5.52
C THR A 13 -37.61 8.02 4.79
N THR A 14 -37.45 9.32 5.04
CA THR A 14 -36.35 10.13 4.55
C THR A 14 -35.07 9.66 5.24
N SER A 15 -34.38 8.70 4.62
CA SER A 15 -33.00 8.37 4.93
C SER A 15 -32.11 9.37 4.20
N ALA A 16 -31.47 10.28 4.94
CA ALA A 16 -30.42 11.14 4.39
C ALA A 16 -29.30 10.25 3.82
N GLU A 17 -29.07 10.35 2.52
CA GLU A 17 -28.01 9.65 1.82
C GLU A 17 -26.65 10.24 2.26
N PRO A 18 -25.69 9.44 2.76
CA PRO A 18 -24.37 9.96 3.05
C PRO A 18 -23.73 10.32 1.70
N THR A 19 -23.51 11.61 1.48
CA THR A 19 -22.82 12.15 0.31
C THR A 19 -21.57 11.32 0.02
N ARG A 20 -21.58 10.58 -1.10
CA ARG A 20 -20.37 9.97 -1.69
C ARG A 20 -19.32 11.07 -1.80
N ARG A 21 -18.25 10.96 -1.03
CA ARG A 21 -17.04 11.77 -1.28
C ARG A 21 -16.63 11.49 -2.73
N GLY A 22 -16.47 12.57 -3.51
CA GLY A 22 -16.21 12.53 -4.94
C GLY A 22 -14.95 11.73 -5.34
N PRO A 23 -14.73 11.54 -6.65
CA PRO A 23 -13.61 10.77 -7.15
C PRO A 23 -12.27 11.31 -6.63
N TRP A 24 -11.41 10.38 -6.21
CA TRP A 24 -10.06 10.63 -5.74
C TRP A 24 -9.26 11.47 -6.75
N GLN A 25 -8.71 12.59 -6.29
CA GLN A 25 -7.75 13.38 -7.06
C GLN A 25 -6.32 13.01 -6.62
N PRO A 26 -5.43 12.59 -7.55
CA PRO A 26 -4.04 12.27 -7.26
C PRO A 26 -3.21 13.54 -7.14
N THR A 27 -3.48 14.39 -6.16
CA THR A 27 -2.75 15.66 -6.00
C THR A 27 -2.35 15.87 -4.54
N ALA A 28 -1.54 14.96 -3.99
CA ALA A 28 -0.64 15.23 -2.87
C ALA A 28 0.30 14.05 -2.58
N PHE A 29 1.20 13.71 -3.52
CA PHE A 29 2.40 12.92 -3.22
C PHE A 29 3.67 13.64 -3.72
N LEU A 30 3.63 14.97 -3.72
CA LEU A 30 4.79 15.84 -3.98
C LEU A 30 5.32 16.48 -2.68
N LEU A 31 5.30 15.72 -1.57
CA LEU A 31 6.13 16.08 -0.42
C LEU A 31 7.53 15.48 -0.67
N PRO A 32 8.62 16.23 -0.39
CA PRO A 32 9.97 15.68 -0.51
C PRO A 32 10.05 14.41 0.34
N CYS A 33 10.45 13.29 -0.28
CA CYS A 33 10.69 12.00 0.36
C CYS A 33 11.71 12.16 1.49
N THR A 34 11.23 12.58 2.65
CA THR A 34 11.94 12.38 3.91
C THR A 34 11.76 10.88 4.21
N PRO A 35 12.84 10.12 4.45
CA PRO A 35 12.70 8.70 4.74
C PRO A 35 11.77 8.53 5.95
N PRO A 36 10.73 7.67 5.86
CA PRO A 36 9.71 7.66 6.88
C PRO A 36 10.26 7.01 8.16
N THR A 37 10.45 7.83 9.17
CA THR A 37 10.55 7.41 10.58
C THR A 37 9.26 6.67 11.00
N ARG A 38 9.29 5.89 12.09
CA ARG A 38 8.09 5.16 12.57
C ARG A 38 6.92 6.14 12.74
N ARG A 39 7.18 7.32 13.27
CA ARG A 39 6.19 8.40 13.41
C ARG A 39 5.74 8.98 12.08
N ALA A 40 6.64 9.19 11.13
CA ALA A 40 6.28 9.67 9.79
C ALA A 40 5.46 8.64 9.00
N HIS A 41 5.46 7.36 9.38
CA HIS A 41 4.57 6.36 8.82
C HIS A 41 3.13 6.51 9.36
N MET A 42 2.94 7.03 10.58
CA MET A 42 1.67 7.11 11.31
C MET A 42 0.95 8.45 11.23
N VAL A 43 1.16 9.20 10.15
CA VAL A 43 0.53 10.51 9.96
C VAL A 43 -0.80 10.41 9.19
N PRO A 44 -1.68 11.42 9.29
CA PRO A 44 -2.98 11.43 8.60
C PRO A 44 -2.91 11.29 7.07
N ASN A 45 -1.79 11.65 6.45
CA ASN A 45 -1.51 11.46 5.01
C ASN A 45 -0.64 10.23 4.69
N GLY A 46 -0.33 9.41 5.70
CA GLY A 46 0.44 8.17 5.61
C GLY A 46 -0.45 6.95 5.83
N TYR A 47 0.00 6.01 6.68
CA TYR A 47 -0.72 4.77 6.97
C TYR A 47 -2.15 5.00 7.48
N GLN A 48 -2.37 6.07 8.24
CA GLN A 48 -3.71 6.38 8.77
C GLN A 48 -4.70 6.68 7.63
N ALA A 49 -4.28 7.35 6.56
CA ALA A 49 -5.12 7.66 5.40
C ALA A 49 -5.71 6.42 4.72
N LEU A 50 -4.96 5.32 4.71
CA LEU A 50 -5.33 4.09 4.01
C LEU A 50 -6.38 3.28 4.77
N ARG A 51 -6.40 3.35 6.11
CA ARG A 51 -7.25 2.50 6.96
C ARG A 51 -8.58 3.12 7.38
N PHE A 52 -8.72 4.45 7.37
CA PHE A 52 -9.98 5.12 7.73
C PHE A 52 -11.11 4.89 6.71
N ARG A 53 -10.85 4.22 5.58
CA ARG A 53 -11.83 4.04 4.51
C ARG A 53 -12.95 3.06 4.88
N TYR A 54 -12.72 2.13 5.81
CA TYR A 54 -13.63 1.01 6.06
C TYR A 54 -13.96 0.78 7.54
N LEU A 55 -13.37 1.54 8.46
CA LEU A 55 -13.60 1.44 9.90
C LEU A 55 -13.82 2.82 10.48
N ASP A 56 -15.02 3.07 11.02
CA ASP A 56 -15.43 4.33 11.65
C ASP A 56 -15.66 4.12 13.15
N ASP A 57 -14.60 3.72 13.86
CA ASP A 57 -14.58 3.54 15.32
C ASP A 57 -13.29 4.16 15.88
N ALA A 58 -13.43 5.35 16.48
CA ALA A 58 -12.31 6.10 17.01
C ALA A 58 -11.53 5.35 18.11
N VAL A 59 -12.20 4.52 18.91
CA VAL A 59 -11.57 3.76 19.98
C VAL A 59 -10.76 2.60 19.40
N ALA A 60 -11.31 1.88 18.43
CA ALA A 60 -10.61 0.81 17.74
C ALA A 60 -9.38 1.34 16.98
N LEU A 61 -9.53 2.48 16.31
CA LEU A 61 -8.44 3.14 15.57
C LEU A 61 -7.30 3.58 16.51
N ALA A 62 -7.63 4.16 17.66
CA ALA A 62 -6.63 4.56 18.66
C ALA A 62 -5.88 3.35 19.27
N ARG A 63 -6.58 2.24 19.52
CA ARG A 63 -5.95 1.00 19.99
C ARG A 63 -4.99 0.42 18.95
N HIS A 64 -5.37 0.47 17.68
CA HIS A 64 -4.52 0.01 16.59
C HIS A 64 -3.27 0.88 16.43
N ASP A 65 -3.38 2.21 16.55
CA ASP A 65 -2.22 3.11 16.58
C ASP A 65 -1.25 2.75 17.70
N ALA A 66 -1.76 2.54 18.92
CA ALA A 66 -0.94 2.15 20.06
C ALA A 66 -0.20 0.83 19.80
N LEU A 67 -0.89 -0.18 19.28
CA LEU A 67 -0.30 -1.47 18.92
C LEU A 67 0.83 -1.31 17.90
N ILE A 68 0.60 -0.56 16.82
CA ILE A 68 1.63 -0.40 15.80
C ILE A 68 2.82 0.42 16.39
N MET A 69 2.57 1.41 17.24
CA MET A 69 3.65 2.23 17.84
C MET A 69 4.52 1.42 18.80
N GLU A 70 3.92 0.46 19.48
CA GLU A 70 4.60 -0.47 20.39
C GLU A 70 5.41 -1.52 19.60
N ASN A 71 4.87 -2.03 18.49
CA ASN A 71 5.39 -3.23 17.82
C ASN A 71 6.18 -2.99 16.52
N LEU A 72 6.07 -1.84 15.86
CA LEU A 72 6.98 -1.52 14.74
C LEU A 72 8.42 -1.41 15.26
N SER A 73 9.44 -1.49 14.41
CA SER A 73 10.82 -1.16 14.80
C SER A 73 10.97 0.34 15.10
N GLY A 74 12.04 0.73 15.82
CA GLY A 74 12.29 2.12 16.24
C GLY A 74 12.42 3.13 15.08
N GLU A 75 12.84 4.35 15.39
CA GLU A 75 13.02 5.36 14.35
C GLU A 75 14.14 4.92 13.38
N LEU A 76 13.76 4.60 12.15
CA LEU A 76 14.66 4.23 11.06
C LEU A 76 14.44 5.22 9.92
N ALA A 77 15.53 5.79 9.40
CA ALA A 77 15.53 6.62 8.22
C ALA A 77 16.54 6.05 7.23
N ALA A 78 16.15 5.92 5.96
CA ALA A 78 17.08 5.55 4.91
C ALA A 78 18.05 6.69 4.63
N ASP A 79 19.34 6.39 4.53
CA ASP A 79 20.36 7.41 4.19
C ASP A 79 20.29 7.85 2.73
N ARG A 80 19.70 6.99 1.87
CA ARG A 80 19.57 7.20 0.44
C ARG A 80 18.21 6.71 -0.04
N ALA A 81 17.47 7.59 -0.71
CA ALA A 81 16.27 7.20 -1.45
C ALA A 81 16.66 6.57 -2.80
N LEU A 82 15.91 5.55 -3.20
CA LEU A 82 16.06 4.86 -4.48
C LEU A 82 14.76 4.97 -5.27
N ASN A 83 14.86 5.16 -6.59
CA ASN A 83 13.71 5.36 -7.48
C ASN A 83 13.60 4.30 -8.59
N GLY A 84 14.60 3.43 -8.76
CA GLY A 84 14.70 2.47 -9.85
C GLY A 84 15.64 2.93 -10.98
N GLY A 85 16.26 1.94 -11.63
CA GLY A 85 17.28 2.13 -12.67
C GLY A 85 18.70 2.34 -12.15
N GLU A 86 18.90 2.45 -10.83
CA GLU A 86 20.24 2.59 -10.27
C GLU A 86 21.03 1.27 -10.32
N GLN A 87 22.33 1.38 -10.56
CA GLN A 87 23.28 0.31 -10.25
C GLN A 87 24.11 0.68 -9.03
N ILE A 88 24.23 -0.24 -8.08
CA ILE A 88 24.92 -0.03 -6.81
C ILE A 88 25.95 -1.15 -6.63
N SER A 89 27.22 -0.78 -6.50
CA SER A 89 28.26 -1.74 -6.11
C SER A 89 28.17 -1.99 -4.60
N LEU A 90 28.14 -3.26 -4.21
CA LEU A 90 28.20 -3.67 -2.79
C LEU A 90 29.62 -4.00 -2.34
N GLY A 91 30.62 -3.78 -3.21
CA GLY A 91 32.01 -4.17 -3.02
C GLY A 91 32.33 -5.54 -3.66
N GLY A 92 33.61 -5.75 -3.96
CA GLY A 92 34.06 -6.89 -4.77
C GLY A 92 33.42 -6.85 -6.18
N ASP A 93 33.02 -8.03 -6.67
CA ASP A 93 32.37 -8.17 -7.98
C ASP A 93 30.83 -8.16 -7.89
N VAL A 94 30.26 -7.76 -6.75
CA VAL A 94 28.81 -7.74 -6.53
C VAL A 94 28.25 -6.37 -6.87
N THR A 95 27.40 -6.35 -7.89
CA THR A 95 26.60 -5.18 -8.28
C THR A 95 25.12 -5.55 -8.23
N ILE A 96 24.31 -4.63 -7.72
CA ILE A 96 22.85 -4.74 -7.75
C ILE A 96 22.25 -3.71 -8.70
N GLU A 97 21.29 -4.14 -9.49
CA GLU A 97 20.39 -3.27 -10.23
C GLU A 97 19.11 -3.08 -9.42
N VAL A 98 18.70 -1.83 -9.25
CA VAL A 98 17.47 -1.46 -8.56
C VAL A 98 16.35 -1.36 -9.59
N ILE A 99 15.28 -2.11 -9.41
CA ILE A 99 14.11 -2.08 -10.29
C ILE A 99 12.92 -1.59 -9.48
N HIS A 100 12.22 -0.56 -9.96
CA HIS A 100 11.00 -0.10 -9.32
C HIS A 100 9.86 -1.10 -9.55
N THR A 101 9.25 -1.59 -8.47
CA THR A 101 8.21 -2.63 -8.52
C THR A 101 6.98 -2.21 -7.71
N PRO A 102 6.27 -1.13 -8.13
CA PRO A 102 5.11 -0.64 -7.42
C PRO A 102 3.97 -1.67 -7.42
N GLY A 103 3.11 -1.60 -6.41
CA GLY A 103 1.91 -2.42 -6.32
C GLY A 103 1.63 -2.89 -4.91
N HIS A 104 2.57 -3.62 -4.30
CA HIS A 104 2.50 -3.96 -2.88
C HIS A 104 2.48 -2.68 -2.04
N SER A 105 3.46 -1.81 -2.28
CA SER A 105 3.48 -0.44 -1.81
C SER A 105 3.80 0.51 -2.98
N PRO A 106 3.50 1.82 -2.89
CA PRO A 106 3.81 2.77 -3.96
C PRO A 106 5.31 2.93 -4.20
N GLY A 107 6.14 2.73 -3.18
CA GLY A 107 7.59 2.93 -3.21
C GLY A 107 8.42 1.63 -3.28
N SER A 108 7.78 0.48 -3.53
CA SER A 108 8.46 -0.82 -3.58
C SER A 108 9.53 -0.85 -4.69
N VAL A 109 10.67 -1.47 -4.37
CA VAL A 109 11.76 -1.75 -5.32
C VAL A 109 12.26 -3.19 -5.12
N SER A 110 12.78 -3.79 -6.18
CA SER A 110 13.47 -5.08 -6.18
C SER A 110 14.95 -4.88 -6.50
N PHE A 111 15.82 -5.72 -5.94
CA PHE A 111 17.27 -5.69 -6.16
C PHE A 111 17.71 -6.93 -6.91
N VAL A 112 18.19 -6.77 -8.15
CA VAL A 112 18.67 -7.87 -9.00
C VAL A 112 20.19 -7.92 -8.95
N LEU A 113 20.76 -9.11 -8.67
CA LEU A 113 22.20 -9.30 -8.61
C LEU A 113 22.75 -9.55 -10.00
N SER A 114 23.62 -8.64 -10.46
CA SER A 114 24.26 -8.75 -11.77
C SER A 114 25.10 -10.03 -11.86
N GLY A 115 24.85 -10.84 -12.90
CA GLY A 115 25.60 -12.06 -13.18
C GLY A 115 25.19 -13.30 -12.36
N LEU A 116 24.21 -13.19 -11.47
CA LEU A 116 23.77 -14.32 -10.62
C LEU A 116 22.31 -14.75 -10.83
N ASP A 117 21.55 -14.15 -11.75
CA ASP A 117 20.11 -14.45 -12.00
C ASP A 117 19.25 -14.50 -10.71
N TRP A 118 19.65 -13.75 -9.68
CA TRP A 118 19.00 -13.71 -8.37
C TRP A 118 18.41 -12.33 -8.11
N ALA A 119 17.28 -12.29 -7.39
CA ALA A 119 16.64 -11.04 -7.00
C ALA A 119 16.10 -11.08 -5.57
N PHE A 120 16.22 -9.96 -4.87
CA PHE A 120 15.52 -9.69 -3.61
C PHE A 120 14.33 -8.77 -3.90
N THR A 121 13.11 -9.30 -3.74
CA THR A 121 11.88 -8.61 -4.18
C THR A 121 11.00 -8.10 -3.03
N GLY A 122 11.36 -8.44 -1.77
CA GLY A 122 10.48 -8.20 -0.63
C GLY A 122 9.09 -8.79 -0.88
N ASP A 123 8.05 -7.99 -0.65
CA ASP A 123 6.65 -8.39 -0.85
C ASP A 123 6.13 -8.14 -2.28
N SER A 124 6.99 -7.67 -3.20
CA SER A 124 6.60 -7.46 -4.61
C SER A 124 6.35 -8.77 -5.36
N VAL A 125 6.85 -9.91 -4.88
CA VAL A 125 6.52 -11.24 -5.40
C VAL A 125 5.94 -12.07 -4.26
N GLN A 126 4.62 -12.26 -4.27
CA GLN A 126 3.95 -13.09 -3.27
C GLN A 126 4.18 -14.58 -3.59
N VAL A 127 4.89 -15.27 -2.70
CA VAL A 127 5.09 -16.73 -2.78
C VAL A 127 3.88 -17.45 -2.15
N CYS A 128 3.68 -18.72 -2.50
CA CYS A 128 2.69 -19.62 -1.89
C CYS A 128 2.73 -19.53 -0.36
N GLY A 129 1.79 -18.81 0.24
CA GLY A 129 1.80 -18.51 1.68
C GLY A 129 0.77 -17.47 2.12
N SER A 130 0.34 -16.56 1.24
CA SER A 130 -0.87 -15.78 1.53
C SER A 130 -2.11 -16.66 1.28
N PRO A 131 -3.09 -16.72 2.20
CA PRO A 131 -4.31 -17.55 2.09
C PRO A 131 -5.29 -17.05 1.00
N GLY A 132 -4.79 -16.66 -0.17
CA GLY A 132 -5.56 -16.12 -1.27
C GLY A 132 -5.93 -14.65 -1.11
N VAL A 133 -5.36 -13.94 -0.11
CA VAL A 133 -5.59 -12.51 0.04
C VAL A 133 -4.41 -11.75 -0.56
N PRO A 134 -4.58 -11.15 -1.74
CA PRO A 134 -3.52 -10.35 -2.31
C PRO A 134 -3.22 -9.13 -1.42
N LEU A 135 -1.96 -9.00 -0.99
CA LEU A 135 -1.47 -7.84 -0.25
C LEU A 135 -0.87 -6.82 -1.23
N TYR A 136 -1.72 -6.05 -1.89
CA TYR A 136 -1.29 -4.90 -2.69
C TYR A 136 -2.21 -3.70 -2.47
N VAL A 137 -1.66 -2.50 -2.60
CA VAL A 137 -2.43 -1.24 -2.57
C VAL A 137 -2.92 -0.84 -3.96
N ASP A 138 -2.21 -1.28 -5.01
CA ASP A 138 -2.54 -1.02 -6.42
C ASP A 138 -2.40 -2.31 -7.25
N PRO A 139 -3.50 -2.97 -7.64
CA PRO A 139 -3.46 -4.20 -8.43
C PRO A 139 -2.95 -4.01 -9.86
N VAL A 140 -3.18 -2.84 -10.47
CA VAL A 140 -2.78 -2.56 -11.85
C VAL A 140 -1.27 -2.37 -11.91
N ALA A 141 -0.73 -1.56 -11.01
CA ALA A 141 0.72 -1.38 -10.87
C ALA A 141 1.40 -2.70 -10.51
N TYR A 142 0.84 -3.47 -9.57
CA TYR A 142 1.38 -4.79 -9.20
C TYR A 142 1.49 -5.70 -10.41
N ALA A 143 0.41 -5.84 -11.19
CA ALA A 143 0.38 -6.70 -12.37
C ALA A 143 1.32 -6.25 -13.49
N ALA A 144 1.59 -4.94 -13.61
CA ALA A 144 2.59 -4.43 -14.54
C ALA A 144 4.02 -4.80 -14.08
N SER A 145 4.31 -4.67 -12.79
CA SER A 145 5.61 -5.01 -12.20
C SER A 145 5.99 -6.49 -12.35
N GLN A 146 5.01 -7.41 -12.43
CA GLN A 146 5.27 -8.85 -12.62
C GLN A 146 5.63 -9.26 -14.06
N LYS A 147 5.65 -8.30 -15.00
CA LYS A 147 5.90 -8.56 -16.43
C LYS A 147 7.26 -8.04 -16.90
N LEU A 148 8.03 -7.46 -15.99
CA LEU A 148 9.42 -7.04 -16.21
C LEU A 148 10.32 -8.27 -16.32
#